data_AF-H2J3N5-F1
#
_entry.id   AF-H2J3N5-F1
#
_cell.length_a   1.000
_cell.length_b   1.000
_cell.length_c   1.000
_cell.angle_alpha   90.00
_cell.angle_beta   90.00
_cell.angle_gamma   90.00
#
_symmetry.space_group_name_H-M   'P 1'
#
loop_
_entity.id
_entity.type
_entity.pdbx_description
1 polymer ?
#
loop_
_entity_poly.entity_id
_entity_poly.type
_entity_poly.pdbx_seq_one_letter_code
_entity_poly.pdbx_strand_id
1 'polypeptide(L)'
;MEILNHAKQILKDEQITFEKLKEEYKYLIEKYEKLLKEVVKITNISDIQGNYLHKLKDELLISNKKLKNLSERDKLTNLYNRLKFDKVISQEIEYAKRYNRIFSLVLCDIDYFKNINDTYGHNFGDEVLVAFSKLLIQNLRKIDYVFRWGGDEFIILLPETNKFEAHKVAEKLKRKILQDKFLKKINLTASFGVEEYKKGLSIDEVIELADKALYKSKENGRNMIS
;
A
#
# COMPACT_ATOMS: atom_id res chain seq x y z
N MET A 1 32.90 26.70 33.32
CA MET A 1 34.14 26.56 34.12
C MET A 1 34.66 27.91 34.65
N GLU A 2 34.65 28.99 33.88
CA GLU A 2 35.19 30.31 34.33
C GLU A 2 34.50 30.92 35.55
N ILE A 3 33.17 30.89 35.66
CA ILE A 3 32.42 31.47 36.79
C ILE A 3 32.80 30.78 38.12
N LEU A 4 32.92 29.46 38.09
CA LEU A 4 33.25 28.64 39.26
C LEU A 4 34.71 28.85 39.68
N ASN A 5 35.60 29.11 38.72
CA ASN A 5 37.00 29.42 38.98
C ASN A 5 37.18 30.83 39.54
N HIS A 6 36.45 31.83 39.03
CA HIS A 6 36.42 33.20 39.56
C HIS A 6 35.92 33.24 41.01
N ALA A 7 34.79 32.58 41.30
CA ALA A 7 34.25 32.48 42.66
C ALA A 7 35.23 31.79 43.64
N LYS A 8 35.92 30.73 43.19
CA LYS A 8 36.96 30.05 43.99
C LYS A 8 38.20 30.91 44.24
N GLN A 9 38.52 31.84 43.35
CA GLN A 9 39.66 32.73 43.48
C GLN A 9 39.38 33.87 44.47
N ILE A 10 38.15 34.39 44.48
CA ILE A 10 37.68 35.38 45.46
C ILE A 10 37.72 34.83 46.89
N LEU A 11 37.27 33.58 47.08
CA LEU A 11 37.25 32.93 48.40
C LEU A 11 38.64 32.64 48.99
N LYS A 12 39.72 32.85 48.22
CA LYS A 12 41.11 32.67 48.67
C LYS A 12 41.79 33.99 49.09
N ASP A 13 41.13 35.14 48.92
CA ASP A 13 41.66 36.43 49.33
C ASP A 13 41.24 36.75 50.77
N GLU A 14 42.16 36.57 51.72
CA GLU A 14 41.91 36.76 53.16
C GLU A 14 41.80 38.24 53.59
N GLN A 15 42.06 39.21 52.69
CA GLN A 15 42.00 40.65 52.97
C GLN A 15 40.89 41.39 52.19
N ILE A 16 39.95 40.66 51.59
CA ILE A 16 38.88 41.28 50.79
C ILE A 16 37.97 42.16 51.65
N THR A 17 37.74 43.41 51.22
CA THR A 17 36.83 44.33 51.90
C THR A 17 35.38 43.99 51.60
N PHE A 18 34.48 44.32 52.52
CA PHE A 18 33.04 44.08 52.35
C PHE A 18 32.46 44.77 51.11
N GLU A 19 32.96 45.97 50.77
CA GLU A 19 32.55 46.71 49.57
C GLU A 19 32.95 45.97 48.28
N LYS A 20 34.21 45.49 48.19
CA LYS A 20 34.65 44.66 47.06
C LYS A 20 33.86 43.36 46.95
N LEU A 21 33.60 42.70 48.07
CA LEU A 21 32.83 41.46 48.09
C LEU A 21 31.40 41.69 47.54
N LYS A 22 30.79 42.83 47.86
CA LYS A 22 29.45 43.20 47.37
C LYS A 22 29.43 43.48 45.87
N GLU A 23 30.45 44.12 45.33
CA GLU A 23 30.59 44.36 43.88
C GLU A 23 30.77 43.05 43.10
N GLU A 24 31.63 42.16 43.59
CA GLU A 24 31.84 40.83 43.00
C GLU A 24 30.58 39.97 43.05
N TYR A 25 29.84 40.01 44.16
CA TYR A 25 28.57 39.29 44.28
C TYR A 25 27.52 39.80 43.28
N LYS A 26 27.46 41.12 43.08
CA LYS A 26 26.58 41.74 42.07
C LYS A 26 26.97 41.30 40.66
N TYR A 27 28.26 41.31 40.33
CA TYR A 27 28.78 40.82 39.05
C TYR A 27 28.40 39.35 38.80
N LEU A 28 28.50 38.50 39.82
CA LEU A 28 28.17 37.08 39.72
C LEU A 28 26.68 36.84 39.44
N ILE A 29 25.81 37.60 40.11
CA ILE A 29 24.34 37.56 39.89
C ILE A 29 24.01 37.95 38.45
N GLU A 30 24.54 39.06 37.96
CA GLU A 30 24.28 39.53 36.59
C GLU A 30 24.72 38.49 35.54
N LYS A 31 25.87 37.84 35.77
CA LYS A 31 26.37 36.79 34.88
C LYS A 31 25.51 35.52 34.94
N TYR A 32 25.00 35.15 36.13
CA TYR A 32 24.11 34.01 36.30
C TYR A 32 22.74 34.24 35.63
N GLU A 33 22.17 35.42 35.76
CA GLU A 33 20.91 35.79 35.08
C GLU A 33 21.03 35.75 33.56
N LYS A 34 22.16 36.23 33.02
CA LYS A 34 22.44 36.15 31.58
C LYS A 34 22.53 34.70 31.11
N LEU A 35 23.21 33.84 31.86
CA LEU A 35 23.34 32.42 31.55
C LEU A 35 21.98 31.71 31.58
N LEU A 36 21.14 31.99 32.59
CA LEU A 36 19.78 31.46 32.68
C LEU A 36 18.94 31.85 31.44
N LYS A 37 19.03 33.11 30.99
CA LYS A 37 18.34 33.57 29.77
C LYS A 37 18.79 32.81 28.51
N GLU A 38 20.07 32.44 28.42
CA GLU A 38 20.59 31.65 27.30
C GLU A 38 20.11 30.19 27.35
N VAL A 39 20.11 29.56 28.52
CA VAL A 39 19.61 28.19 28.72
C VAL A 39 18.11 28.08 28.38
N VAL A 40 17.31 29.08 28.77
CA VAL A 40 15.87 29.14 28.43
C VAL A 40 15.65 29.29 26.92
N LYS A 41 16.50 30.04 26.20
CA LYS A 41 16.41 30.13 24.73
C LYS A 41 16.75 28.79 24.06
N ILE A 42 17.78 28.10 24.54
CA ILE A 42 18.21 26.81 23.98
C ILE A 42 17.12 25.74 24.16
N THR A 43 16.50 25.67 25.35
CA THR A 43 15.40 24.73 25.63
C THR A 43 14.19 25.00 24.73
N ASN A 44 13.77 26.26 24.59
CA ASN A 44 12.69 26.63 23.66
C ASN A 44 13.02 26.28 22.20
N ILE A 45 14.26 26.48 21.74
CA ILE A 45 14.69 26.11 20.38
C ILE A 45 14.67 24.59 20.20
N SER A 46 15.13 23.83 21.19
CA SER A 46 15.10 22.36 21.20
C SER A 46 13.67 21.84 21.07
N ASP A 47 12.73 22.43 21.81
CA ASP A 47 11.32 22.04 21.76
C ASP A 47 10.67 22.40 20.40
N ILE A 48 10.99 23.58 19.85
CA ILE A 48 10.54 23.98 18.50
C ILE A 48 11.12 23.05 17.44
N GLN A 49 12.41 22.69 17.52
CA GLN A 49 13.06 21.75 16.60
C GLN A 49 12.45 20.34 16.71
N GLY A 50 12.15 19.88 17.92
CA GLY A 50 11.48 18.59 18.15
C GLY A 50 10.08 18.56 17.52
N ASN A 51 9.28 19.60 17.75
CA ASN A 51 7.95 19.72 17.15
C ASN A 51 8.01 19.80 15.61
N TYR A 52 8.97 20.55 15.07
CA TYR A 52 9.18 20.65 13.61
C TYR A 52 9.61 19.31 13.00
N LEU A 53 10.51 18.57 13.66
CA LEU A 53 10.94 17.25 13.24
C LEU A 53 9.79 16.23 13.25
N HIS A 54 8.93 16.28 14.28
CA HIS A 54 7.72 15.46 14.34
C HIS A 54 6.79 15.74 13.15
N LYS A 55 6.52 17.02 12.86
CA LYS A 55 5.69 17.42 11.72
C LYS A 55 6.27 16.95 10.38
N LEU A 56 7.57 17.13 10.16
CA LEU A 56 8.28 16.64 8.96
C LEU A 56 8.18 15.12 8.80
N LYS A 57 8.32 14.37 9.90
CA LYS A 57 8.19 12.91 9.90
C LYS A 57 6.77 12.48 9.51
N ASP A 58 5.75 13.16 10.01
CA ASP A 58 4.36 12.89 9.65
C ASP A 58 4.09 13.20 8.18
N GLU A 59 4.57 14.35 7.68
CA GLU A 59 4.49 14.72 6.26
C GLU A 59 5.18 13.69 5.36
N LEU A 60 6.38 13.24 5.75
CA LEU A 60 7.12 12.19 5.04
C LEU A 60 6.35 10.86 5.03
N LEU A 61 5.74 10.48 6.16
CA LEU A 61 4.95 9.26 6.25
C LEU A 61 3.71 9.33 5.36
N ILE A 62 3.02 10.48 5.33
CA ILE A 62 1.88 10.74 4.46
C ILE A 62 2.31 10.67 2.99
N SER A 63 3.41 11.33 2.63
CA SER A 63 3.95 11.33 1.26
C SER A 63 4.33 9.91 0.81
N ASN A 64 5.03 9.16 1.66
CA ASN A 64 5.38 7.76 1.40
C ASN A 64 4.15 6.88 1.23
N LYS A 65 3.09 7.09 2.03
CA LYS A 65 1.83 6.35 1.88
C LYS A 65 1.14 6.67 0.57
N LYS A 66 1.15 7.93 0.13
CA LYS A 66 0.61 8.34 -1.18
C LYS A 66 1.42 7.72 -2.32
N LEU A 67 2.75 7.80 -2.27
CA LEU A 67 3.64 7.21 -3.27
C LEU A 67 3.45 5.69 -3.37
N LYS A 68 3.33 5.01 -2.24
CA LYS A 68 3.06 3.56 -2.19
C LYS A 68 1.70 3.21 -2.79
N ASN A 69 0.65 3.99 -2.49
CA ASN A 69 -0.67 3.76 -3.08
C ASN A 69 -0.67 3.99 -4.59
N LEU A 70 0.04 5.02 -5.07
CA LEU A 70 0.17 5.31 -6.50
C LEU A 70 0.99 4.24 -7.23
N SER A 71 1.97 3.61 -6.57
CA SER A 71 2.77 2.54 -7.17
C SER A 71 2.13 1.16 -7.12
N GLU A 72 1.09 0.97 -6.30
CA GLU A 72 0.38 -0.32 -6.11
C GLU A 72 -0.93 -0.42 -6.91
N ARG A 73 -1.27 0.61 -7.68
CA ARG A 73 -2.51 0.70 -8.47
C ARG A 73 -2.21 0.79 -9.96
N ASP A 74 -3.04 0.17 -10.78
CA ASP A 74 -3.07 0.41 -12.21
C ASP A 74 -3.70 1.78 -12.52
N LYS A 75 -3.09 2.56 -13.40
CA LYS A 75 -3.50 3.96 -13.65
C LYS A 75 -4.84 4.07 -14.35
N LEU A 76 -5.17 3.12 -15.22
CA LEU A 76 -6.40 3.15 -16.01
C LEU A 76 -7.59 2.64 -15.20
N THR A 77 -7.45 1.44 -14.63
CA THR A 77 -8.57 0.73 -13.98
C THR A 77 -8.70 1.02 -12.49
N ASN A 78 -7.66 1.59 -11.87
CA ASN A 78 -7.51 1.76 -10.42
C ASN A 78 -7.58 0.44 -9.62
N LEU A 79 -7.49 -0.71 -10.29
CA LEU A 79 -7.27 -2.00 -9.65
C LEU A 79 -5.88 -2.06 -9.05
N TYR A 80 -5.64 -3.06 -8.20
CA TYR A 80 -4.30 -3.33 -7.75
C TYR A 80 -3.44 -3.82 -8.90
N ASN A 81 -2.15 -3.50 -8.91
CA ASN A 81 -1.23 -3.98 -9.93
C ASN A 81 -0.41 -5.18 -9.44
N ARG A 82 0.46 -5.70 -10.31
CA ARG A 82 1.35 -6.82 -10.00
C ARG A 82 2.21 -6.61 -8.75
N LEU A 83 2.75 -5.39 -8.54
CA LEU A 83 3.52 -5.09 -7.33
C LEU A 83 2.69 -5.28 -6.05
N LYS A 84 1.40 -4.95 -6.09
CA LYS A 84 0.51 -5.22 -4.96
C LYS A 84 0.18 -6.69 -4.81
N PHE A 85 -0.04 -7.40 -5.92
CA PHE A 85 -0.27 -8.84 -5.91
C PHE A 85 0.83 -9.56 -5.14
N ASP A 86 2.10 -9.32 -5.49
CA ASP A 86 3.24 -9.99 -4.87
C ASP A 86 3.27 -9.81 -3.33
N LYS A 87 2.88 -8.62 -2.85
CA LYS A 87 2.82 -8.31 -1.42
C LYS A 87 1.67 -9.04 -0.72
N VAL A 88 0.48 -9.03 -1.32
CA VAL A 88 -0.72 -9.62 -0.73
C VAL A 88 -0.61 -11.14 -0.75
N ILE A 89 -0.19 -11.73 -1.87
CA ILE A 89 -0.13 -13.17 -2.03
C ILE A 89 0.92 -13.80 -1.11
N SER A 90 2.05 -13.11 -0.90
CA SER A 90 3.06 -13.54 0.08
C SER A 90 2.48 -13.64 1.49
N GLN A 91 1.61 -12.70 1.88
CA GLN A 91 0.94 -12.73 3.18
C GLN A 91 -0.09 -13.88 3.26
N GLU A 92 -0.89 -14.08 2.22
CA GLU A 92 -1.88 -15.18 2.19
C GLU A 92 -1.21 -16.57 2.22
N ILE A 93 -0.05 -16.73 1.58
CA ILE A 93 0.72 -17.99 1.65
C ILE A 93 1.22 -18.25 3.08
N GLU A 94 1.70 -17.22 3.78
CA GLU A 94 2.11 -17.37 5.18
C GLU A 94 0.92 -17.73 6.08
N TYR A 95 -0.25 -17.15 5.83
CA TYR A 95 -1.49 -17.52 6.52
C TYR A 95 -1.92 -18.96 6.22
N ALA A 96 -1.84 -19.39 4.96
CA ALA A 96 -2.13 -20.76 4.57
C ALA A 96 -1.18 -21.76 5.25
N LYS A 97 0.13 -21.46 5.25
CA LYS A 97 1.14 -22.34 5.86
C LYS A 97 0.99 -22.46 7.38
N ARG A 98 0.75 -21.33 8.06
CA ARG A 98 0.72 -21.25 9.53
C ARG A 98 -0.61 -21.68 10.14
N TYR A 99 -1.71 -21.29 9.52
CA TYR A 99 -3.06 -21.47 10.07
C TYR A 99 -3.89 -22.49 9.29
N ASN A 100 -3.29 -23.17 8.30
CA ASN A 100 -3.98 -24.11 7.43
C ASN A 100 -5.21 -23.49 6.73
N ARG A 101 -5.12 -22.18 6.43
CA ARG A 101 -6.12 -21.44 5.67
C ARG A 101 -6.02 -21.77 4.19
N ILE A 102 -7.14 -21.61 3.50
CA ILE A 102 -7.26 -21.85 2.08
C ILE A 102 -7.48 -20.54 1.34
N PHE A 103 -7.03 -20.48 0.11
CA PHE A 103 -7.39 -19.42 -0.82
C PHE A 103 -7.36 -19.97 -2.24
N SER A 104 -8.08 -19.31 -3.14
CA SER A 104 -8.09 -19.65 -4.55
C SER A 104 -7.72 -18.44 -5.40
N LEU A 105 -7.14 -18.71 -6.56
CA LEU A 105 -6.94 -17.74 -7.63
C LEU A 105 -7.94 -18.00 -8.75
N VAL A 106 -8.45 -16.91 -9.31
CA VAL A 106 -9.19 -16.91 -10.58
C VAL A 106 -8.43 -16.01 -11.54
N LEU A 107 -7.83 -16.62 -12.56
CA LEU A 107 -7.32 -15.89 -13.72
C LEU A 107 -8.48 -15.62 -14.68
N CYS A 108 -8.54 -14.41 -15.21
CA CYS A 108 -9.62 -13.93 -16.04
C CYS A 108 -9.06 -13.11 -17.20
N ASP A 109 -9.62 -13.30 -18.38
CA ASP A 109 -9.22 -12.56 -19.58
C ASP A 109 -10.44 -12.23 -20.44
N ILE A 110 -10.45 -11.01 -20.99
CA ILE A 110 -11.54 -10.52 -21.83
C ILE A 110 -11.44 -11.15 -23.22
N ASP A 111 -12.48 -11.88 -23.60
CA ASP A 111 -12.52 -12.56 -24.88
C ASP A 111 -12.51 -11.57 -26.05
N TYR A 112 -11.62 -11.79 -27.01
CA TYR A 112 -11.50 -11.00 -28.23
C TYR A 112 -11.24 -9.50 -27.99
N PHE A 113 -10.58 -9.13 -26.89
CA PHE A 113 -10.30 -7.72 -26.59
C PHE A 113 -9.52 -6.99 -27.68
N LYS A 114 -8.59 -7.69 -28.36
CA LYS A 114 -7.90 -7.14 -29.54
C LYS A 114 -8.89 -6.72 -30.63
N ASN A 115 -9.90 -7.53 -30.93
CA ASN A 115 -10.92 -7.19 -31.93
C ASN A 115 -11.74 -5.95 -31.52
N ILE A 116 -11.99 -5.76 -30.23
CA ILE A 116 -12.65 -4.56 -29.71
C ILE A 116 -11.79 -3.32 -29.98
N ASN A 117 -10.49 -3.39 -29.69
CA ASN A 117 -9.56 -2.30 -30.00
C ASN A 117 -9.48 -2.02 -31.50
N ASP A 118 -9.40 -3.07 -32.32
CA ASP A 118 -9.28 -2.94 -33.78
C ASP A 118 -10.57 -2.36 -34.40
N THR A 119 -11.74 -2.62 -33.80
CA THR A 119 -13.05 -2.17 -34.31
C THR A 119 -13.42 -0.76 -33.80
N TYR A 120 -13.19 -0.47 -32.53
CA TYR A 120 -13.69 0.74 -31.86
C TYR A 120 -12.57 1.71 -31.42
N GLY A 121 -11.31 1.31 -31.58
CA GLY A 121 -10.15 2.08 -31.15
C GLY A 121 -9.77 1.87 -29.68
N HIS A 122 -8.51 2.18 -29.35
CA HIS A 122 -7.95 1.97 -28.02
C HIS A 122 -8.67 2.75 -26.91
N ASN A 123 -9.14 3.97 -27.18
CA ASN A 123 -9.89 4.76 -26.19
C ASN A 123 -11.17 4.03 -25.75
N PHE A 124 -11.85 3.35 -26.67
CA PHE A 124 -13.02 2.56 -26.34
C PHE A 124 -12.63 1.29 -25.57
N GLY A 125 -11.54 0.63 -25.97
CA GLY A 125 -10.99 -0.49 -25.20
C GLY A 125 -10.66 -0.12 -23.74
N ASP A 126 -10.12 1.08 -23.52
CA ASP A 126 -9.85 1.62 -22.19
C ASP A 126 -11.15 1.82 -21.38
N GLU A 127 -12.21 2.33 -22.00
CA GLU A 127 -13.54 2.43 -21.37
C GLU A 127 -14.10 1.05 -20.99
N VAL A 128 -13.91 0.05 -21.85
CA VAL A 128 -14.30 -1.35 -21.60
C VAL A 128 -13.54 -1.92 -20.39
N LEU A 129 -12.23 -1.71 -20.31
CA LEU A 129 -11.41 -2.16 -19.18
C LEU A 129 -11.85 -1.50 -17.87
N VAL A 130 -12.15 -0.21 -17.89
CA VAL A 130 -12.65 0.52 -16.71
C VAL A 130 -14.02 -0.01 -16.27
N ALA A 131 -14.94 -0.24 -17.21
CA ALA A 131 -16.27 -0.78 -16.91
C ALA A 131 -16.19 -2.21 -16.36
N PHE A 132 -15.37 -3.06 -17.00
CA PHE A 132 -15.12 -4.43 -16.55
C PHE A 132 -14.54 -4.46 -15.13
N SER A 133 -13.55 -3.62 -14.86
CA SER A 133 -12.91 -3.52 -13.54
C SER A 133 -13.89 -3.10 -12.44
N LYS A 134 -14.75 -2.11 -12.72
CA LYS A 134 -15.82 -1.70 -11.80
C LYS A 134 -16.81 -2.83 -11.53
N LEU A 135 -17.18 -3.58 -12.56
CA LEU A 135 -18.07 -4.73 -12.43
C LEU A 135 -17.47 -5.81 -11.53
N LEU A 136 -16.18 -6.14 -11.70
CA LEU A 136 -15.50 -7.11 -10.84
C LEU A 136 -15.57 -6.68 -9.37
N ILE A 137 -15.15 -5.45 -9.06
CA ILE A 137 -15.11 -4.93 -7.69
C ILE A 137 -16.51 -4.94 -7.04
N GLN A 138 -17.54 -4.50 -7.76
CA GLN A 138 -18.91 -4.41 -7.23
C GLN A 138 -19.52 -5.77 -6.91
N ASN A 139 -19.00 -6.85 -7.50
CA ASN A 139 -19.53 -8.19 -7.34
C ASN A 139 -18.62 -9.10 -6.49
N LEU A 140 -17.57 -8.56 -5.88
CA LEU A 140 -16.67 -9.30 -4.99
C LEU A 140 -16.79 -8.83 -3.54
N ARG A 141 -16.35 -9.65 -2.58
CA ARG A 141 -16.38 -9.31 -1.16
C ARG A 141 -15.27 -8.30 -0.87
N LYS A 142 -15.41 -7.56 0.24
CA LYS A 142 -14.38 -6.59 0.68
C LYS A 142 -13.00 -7.21 0.95
N ILE A 143 -12.96 -8.51 1.26
CA ILE A 143 -11.73 -9.25 1.53
C ILE A 143 -11.09 -9.83 0.26
N ASP A 144 -11.84 -9.86 -0.86
CA ASP A 144 -11.33 -10.36 -2.12
C ASP A 144 -10.48 -9.26 -2.78
N TYR A 145 -9.46 -9.66 -3.52
CA TYR A 145 -8.60 -8.74 -4.24
C TYR A 145 -8.73 -8.93 -5.74
N VAL A 146 -8.71 -7.83 -6.48
CA VAL A 146 -8.67 -7.83 -7.94
C VAL A 146 -7.41 -7.09 -8.39
N PHE A 147 -6.64 -7.78 -9.21
CA PHE A 147 -5.39 -7.28 -9.78
C PHE A 147 -5.51 -7.20 -11.29
N ARG A 148 -5.02 -6.12 -11.88
CA ARG A 148 -4.74 -6.08 -13.32
C ARG A 148 -3.35 -6.67 -13.53
N TRP A 149 -3.28 -7.80 -14.22
CA TRP A 149 -2.06 -8.57 -14.45
C TRP A 149 -1.36 -8.18 -15.74
N GLY A 150 -2.16 -7.97 -16.80
CA GLY A 150 -1.72 -7.61 -18.14
C GLY A 150 -2.63 -6.57 -18.80
N GLY A 151 -2.62 -6.51 -20.13
CA GLY A 151 -3.45 -5.58 -20.90
C GLY A 151 -4.94 -5.76 -20.60
N ASP A 152 -5.42 -6.98 -20.81
CA ASP A 152 -6.79 -7.47 -20.66
C ASP A 152 -6.92 -8.65 -19.69
N GLU A 153 -5.82 -8.97 -19.00
CA GLU A 153 -5.71 -10.06 -18.04
C GLU A 153 -5.85 -9.55 -16.60
N PHE A 154 -6.61 -10.29 -15.80
CA PHE A 154 -6.90 -10.00 -14.41
C PHE A 154 -6.68 -11.24 -13.54
N ILE A 155 -6.21 -11.01 -12.32
CA ILE A 155 -6.15 -12.05 -11.28
C ILE A 155 -7.09 -11.64 -10.15
N ILE A 156 -7.90 -12.57 -9.69
CA ILE A 156 -8.73 -12.41 -8.51
C ILE A 156 -8.22 -13.38 -7.44
N LEU A 157 -7.92 -12.85 -6.27
CA LEU A 157 -7.55 -13.63 -5.09
C LEU A 157 -8.76 -13.70 -4.16
N LEU A 158 -9.14 -14.92 -3.79
CA LEU A 158 -10.27 -15.22 -2.93
C LEU A 158 -9.76 -15.90 -1.65
N PRO A 159 -9.47 -15.13 -0.59
CA PRO A 159 -9.14 -15.68 0.72
C PRO A 159 -10.29 -16.52 1.29
N GLU A 160 -9.97 -17.52 2.10
CA GLU A 160 -10.93 -18.41 2.78
C GLU A 160 -11.95 -19.02 1.80
N THR A 161 -11.48 -19.45 0.64
CA THR A 161 -12.33 -19.95 -0.46
C THR A 161 -11.66 -21.14 -1.15
N ASN A 162 -12.36 -22.27 -1.21
CA ASN A 162 -11.90 -23.46 -1.95
C ASN A 162 -12.19 -23.35 -3.46
N LYS A 163 -11.66 -24.28 -4.24
CA LYS A 163 -11.79 -24.31 -5.71
C LYS A 163 -13.25 -24.28 -6.18
N PHE A 164 -14.12 -25.03 -5.52
CA PHE A 164 -15.54 -25.13 -5.89
C PHE A 164 -16.29 -23.81 -5.65
N GLU A 165 -16.03 -23.16 -4.51
CA GLU A 165 -16.59 -21.84 -4.21
C GLU A 165 -16.03 -20.76 -5.12
N ALA A 166 -14.73 -20.82 -5.44
CA ALA A 166 -14.10 -19.94 -6.40
C ALA A 166 -14.71 -20.06 -7.79
N HIS A 167 -15.02 -21.28 -8.23
CA HIS A 167 -15.75 -21.54 -9.47
C HIS A 167 -17.16 -20.90 -9.46
N LYS A 168 -17.88 -20.96 -8.34
CA LYS A 168 -19.17 -20.24 -8.20
C LYS A 168 -19.02 -18.73 -8.29
N VAL A 169 -17.93 -18.17 -7.75
CA VAL A 169 -17.62 -16.74 -7.88
C VAL A 169 -17.37 -16.38 -9.35
N ALA A 170 -16.58 -17.18 -10.07
CA ALA A 170 -16.36 -17.00 -11.50
C ALA A 170 -17.67 -17.07 -12.31
N GLU A 171 -18.54 -18.05 -12.03
CA GLU A 171 -19.87 -18.17 -12.65
C GLU A 171 -20.74 -16.93 -12.41
N LYS A 172 -20.73 -16.42 -11.17
CA LYS A 172 -21.42 -15.18 -10.84
C LYS A 172 -20.89 -14.01 -11.66
N LEU A 173 -19.58 -13.84 -11.77
CA LEU A 173 -18.95 -12.76 -12.53
C LEU A 173 -19.27 -12.85 -14.01
N LYS A 174 -19.11 -14.04 -14.61
CA LYS A 174 -19.52 -14.34 -16.00
C LYS A 174 -20.97 -13.91 -16.27
N ARG A 175 -21.91 -14.31 -15.41
CA ARG A 175 -23.32 -13.90 -15.53
C ARG A 175 -23.51 -12.39 -15.41
N LYS A 176 -22.76 -11.72 -14.53
CA LYS A 176 -22.84 -10.27 -14.35
C LYS A 176 -22.33 -9.51 -15.57
N ILE A 177 -21.25 -9.97 -16.20
CA ILE A 177 -20.73 -9.40 -17.45
C ILE A 177 -21.81 -9.42 -18.53
N LEU A 178 -22.49 -10.57 -18.72
CA LEU A 178 -23.56 -10.73 -19.70
C LEU A 178 -24.82 -9.88 -19.40
N GLN A 179 -25.01 -9.46 -18.15
CA GLN A 179 -26.15 -8.67 -17.70
C GLN A 179 -25.89 -7.17 -17.66
N ASP A 180 -24.62 -6.75 -17.70
CA ASP A 180 -24.26 -5.34 -17.64
C ASP A 180 -24.74 -4.58 -18.87
N LYS A 181 -25.37 -3.42 -18.66
CA LYS A 181 -25.99 -2.65 -19.75
C LYS A 181 -24.99 -2.14 -20.78
N PHE A 182 -23.77 -1.83 -20.38
CA PHE A 182 -22.73 -1.34 -21.27
C PHE A 182 -22.02 -2.50 -21.96
N LEU A 183 -21.55 -3.48 -21.19
CA LEU A 183 -20.79 -4.62 -21.73
C LEU A 183 -21.64 -5.52 -22.64
N LYS A 184 -22.93 -5.68 -22.33
CA LYS A 184 -23.87 -6.43 -23.19
C LYS A 184 -24.06 -5.80 -24.58
N LYS A 185 -23.98 -4.47 -24.72
CA LYS A 185 -24.16 -3.80 -26.02
C LYS A 185 -23.08 -4.17 -27.03
N ILE A 186 -21.91 -4.56 -26.55
CA ILE A 186 -20.78 -5.00 -27.36
C ILE A 186 -20.57 -6.52 -27.30
N ASN A 187 -21.54 -7.26 -26.74
CA ASN A 187 -21.46 -8.71 -26.52
C ASN A 187 -20.17 -9.15 -25.83
N LEU A 188 -19.69 -8.38 -24.85
CA LEU A 188 -18.46 -8.72 -24.14
C LEU A 188 -18.62 -10.04 -23.38
N THR A 189 -17.64 -10.93 -23.52
CA THR A 189 -17.49 -12.11 -22.67
C THR A 189 -16.08 -12.16 -22.07
N ALA A 190 -15.91 -13.00 -21.06
CA ALA A 190 -14.62 -13.28 -20.48
C ALA A 190 -14.49 -14.77 -20.19
N SER A 191 -13.27 -15.28 -20.29
CA SER A 191 -12.92 -16.64 -19.93
C SER A 191 -12.19 -16.66 -18.59
N PHE A 192 -12.35 -17.75 -17.83
CA PHE A 192 -11.80 -17.88 -16.49
C PHE A 192 -11.07 -19.22 -16.31
N GLY A 193 -9.99 -19.18 -15.53
CA GLY A 193 -9.29 -20.36 -15.02
C GLY A 193 -9.18 -20.30 -13.50
N VAL A 194 -9.56 -21.37 -12.82
CA VAL A 194 -9.66 -21.41 -11.35
C VAL A 194 -8.69 -22.43 -10.77
N GLU A 195 -7.88 -22.02 -9.79
CA GLU A 195 -7.05 -22.94 -9.03
C GLU A 195 -7.03 -22.60 -7.54
N GLU A 196 -7.06 -23.64 -6.70
CA GLU A 196 -6.91 -23.50 -5.25
C GLU A 196 -5.45 -23.69 -4.87
N TYR A 197 -4.97 -22.85 -3.94
CA TYR A 197 -3.65 -23.02 -3.38
C TYR A 197 -3.55 -24.32 -2.58
N LYS A 198 -2.59 -25.17 -2.95
CA LYS A 198 -2.27 -26.38 -2.17
C LYS A 198 -0.93 -26.18 -1.47
N LYS A 199 -0.90 -26.50 -0.18
CA LYS A 199 0.32 -26.46 0.63
C LYS A 199 1.43 -27.27 -0.04
N GLY A 200 2.58 -26.64 -0.24
CA GLY A 200 3.73 -27.24 -0.90
C GLY A 200 3.96 -26.75 -2.33
N LEU A 201 2.94 -26.16 -2.97
CA LEU A 201 3.12 -25.47 -4.24
C LEU A 201 3.70 -24.06 -4.01
N SER A 202 4.56 -23.64 -4.93
CA SER A 202 4.92 -22.25 -5.13
C SER A 202 3.75 -21.48 -5.73
N ILE A 203 3.78 -20.15 -5.60
CA ILE A 203 2.72 -19.33 -6.20
C ILE A 203 2.75 -19.36 -7.72
N ASP A 204 3.95 -19.46 -8.32
CA ASP A 204 4.11 -19.51 -9.76
C ASP A 204 3.48 -20.78 -10.34
N GLU A 205 3.63 -21.93 -9.67
CA GLU A 205 2.95 -23.19 -10.06
C GLU A 205 1.42 -23.05 -10.01
N VAL A 206 0.87 -22.37 -8.99
CA VAL A 206 -0.58 -22.16 -8.87
C VAL A 206 -1.09 -21.24 -9.97
N ILE A 207 -0.35 -20.18 -10.31
CA ILE A 207 -0.67 -19.29 -11.43
C ILE A 207 -0.61 -20.07 -12.75
N GLU A 208 0.42 -20.90 -12.96
CA GLU A 208 0.56 -21.72 -14.18
C GLU A 208 -0.60 -22.71 -14.34
N LEU A 209 -1.05 -23.34 -13.26
CA LEU A 209 -2.21 -24.23 -13.27
C LEU A 209 -3.52 -23.49 -13.60
N ALA A 210 -3.71 -22.31 -13.01
CA ALA A 210 -4.86 -21.45 -13.31
C ALA A 210 -4.83 -20.93 -14.75
N ASP A 211 -3.65 -20.61 -15.29
CA ASP A 211 -3.45 -20.17 -16.67
C ASP A 211 -3.76 -21.31 -17.66
N LYS A 212 -3.28 -22.52 -17.39
CA LYS A 212 -3.66 -23.72 -18.17
C LYS A 212 -5.17 -23.95 -18.17
N ALA A 213 -5.84 -23.71 -17.05
CA ALA A 213 -7.30 -23.78 -16.99
C ALA A 213 -7.96 -22.68 -17.83
N LEU A 214 -7.49 -21.43 -17.72
CA LEU A 214 -7.98 -20.31 -18.52
C LEU A 214 -7.81 -20.58 -20.03
N TYR A 215 -6.65 -21.11 -20.43
CA TYR A 215 -6.36 -21.49 -21.80
C TYR A 215 -7.37 -22.51 -22.33
N LYS A 216 -7.69 -23.55 -21.55
CA LYS A 216 -8.74 -24.53 -21.90
C LYS A 216 -10.10 -23.87 -22.10
N SER A 217 -10.46 -22.90 -21.25
CA SER A 217 -11.71 -22.13 -21.43
C SER A 217 -11.72 -21.38 -22.77
N LYS A 218 -10.58 -20.79 -23.17
CA LYS A 218 -10.45 -20.09 -24.46
C LYS A 218 -10.51 -21.03 -25.67
N GLU A 219 -9.88 -22.21 -25.58
CA GLU A 219 -9.90 -23.20 -26.67
C GLU A 219 -11.27 -23.85 -26.85
N ASN A 220 -12.00 -24.10 -25.76
CA ASN A 220 -13.32 -24.75 -25.79
C ASN A 220 -14.48 -23.82 -26.20
N GLY A 221 -14.18 -22.64 -26.75
CA GLY A 221 -15.18 -21.72 -27.29
C GLY A 221 -15.40 -20.45 -26.47
N ARG A 222 -14.52 -20.16 -25.50
CA ARG A 222 -14.53 -18.92 -24.68
C ARG A 222 -15.81 -18.77 -23.86
N ASN A 223 -15.93 -17.67 -23.10
CA ASN A 223 -17.05 -17.46 -22.17
C ASN A 223 -17.24 -18.69 -21.26
N MET A 224 -16.14 -19.29 -20.80
CA MET A 224 -16.11 -20.55 -20.05
C MET A 224 -15.26 -20.43 -18.79
N ILE A 225 -15.43 -21.38 -17.89
CA ILE A 225 -14.71 -21.48 -16.63
C ILE A 225 -14.16 -22.90 -16.55
N SER A 226 -12.87 -23.03 -16.29
CA SER A 226 -12.19 -24.33 -16.12
C SER A 226 -11.41 -24.37 -14.82
#